data_AF-A0A1G1PT76-F1
#
_entry.id   AF-A0A1G1PT76-F1
#
_cell.length_a   1.000
_cell.length_b   1.000
_cell.length_c   1.000
_cell.angle_alpha   90.00
_cell.angle_beta   90.00
_cell.angle_gamma   90.00
#
_symmetry.space_group_name_H-M   'P 1'
#
loop_
_entity.id
_entity.type
_entity.pdbx_description
1 polymer ?
#
loop_
_entity_poly.entity_id
_entity_poly.type
_entity_poly.pdbx_seq_one_letter_code
_entity_poly.pdbx_strand_id
1 'polypeptide(L)' 'MELLKPYLPPELSAEEIKRIIEAAIAATGASGMKDMGKLMKEVTAQTAGQADGKLVSDLVKQKLSPPSALSN' A
#
# COMPACT_ATOMS: atom_id res chain seq x y z
N MET A 1 30.38 -9.84 -21.82
CA MET A 1 29.63 -10.95 -21.18
C MET A 1 28.75 -10.30 -20.11
N GLU A 2 27.58 -9.79 -20.51
CA GLU A 2 26.65 -9.12 -19.60
C GLU A 2 25.85 -10.17 -18.84
N LEU A 3 26.14 -10.28 -17.55
CA LEU A 3 25.35 -11.05 -16.60
C LEU A 3 23.93 -10.50 -16.61
N LEU A 4 22.99 -11.37 -16.99
CA LEU A 4 21.55 -11.19 -16.85
C LEU A 4 21.26 -10.74 -15.40
N LYS A 5 20.99 -9.45 -15.23
CA LYS A 5 20.50 -8.90 -13.96
C LYS A 5 19.28 -9.75 -13.57
N PRO A 6 19.16 -10.19 -12.30
CA PRO A 6 18.02 -10.99 -11.89
C PRO A 6 16.75 -10.22 -12.25
N TYR A 7 15.80 -10.92 -12.87
CA TYR A 7 14.45 -10.47 -13.23
C TYR A 7 13.63 -10.14 -11.97
N LEU A 8 14.14 -9.30 -11.06
CA LEU A 8 13.30 -8.71 -10.04
C LEU A 8 12.32 -7.77 -10.77
N PRO A 9 11.00 -7.94 -10.58
CA PRO A 9 10.06 -6.94 -11.04
C PRO A 9 10.47 -5.58 -10.47
N PRO A 10 10.31 -4.49 -11.22
CA PRO A 10 10.68 -3.16 -10.75
C PRO A 10 10.01 -2.90 -9.40
N GLU A 11 10.79 -2.44 -8.42
CA GLU A 11 10.26 -2.00 -7.15
C GLU A 11 9.29 -0.84 -7.39
N LEU A 12 8.11 -0.91 -6.79
CA LEU A 12 7.11 0.15 -6.85
C LEU A 12 7.64 1.37 -6.09
N SER A 13 7.53 2.54 -6.71
CA SER A 13 7.79 3.78 -6.00
C SER A 13 6.71 4.05 -4.94
N ALA A 14 7.02 4.90 -3.97
CA ALA A 14 6.06 5.33 -2.97
C ALA A 14 4.77 5.93 -3.58
N GLU A 15 4.88 6.59 -4.74
CA GLU A 15 3.74 7.17 -5.44
C GLU A 15 2.85 6.09 -6.07
N GLU A 16 3.43 5.04 -6.65
CA GLU A 16 2.67 3.91 -7.18
C GLU A 16 1.96 3.15 -6.06
N ILE A 17 2.64 2.91 -4.93
CA ILE A 17 2.03 2.26 -3.76
C ILE A 17 0.85 3.09 -3.24
N LYS A 18 0.97 4.43 -3.18
CA LYS A 18 -0.15 5.31 -2.78
C LYS A 18 -1.34 5.19 -3.71
N ARG A 19 -1.12 5.13 -5.03
CA ARG A 19 -2.21 4.94 -6.02
C ARG A 19 -2.91 3.60 -5.84
N ILE A 20 -2.15 2.53 -5.61
CA ILE A 20 -2.71 1.20 -5.33
C ILE A 20 -3.57 1.24 -4.06
N ILE A 21 -3.09 1.91 -3.01
CA ILE A 21 -3.85 2.07 -1.76
C ILE A 21 -5.15 2.84 -2.00
N GLU A 22 -5.11 3.94 -2.75
CA GLU A 22 -6.32 4.73 -3.08
C GLU A 22 -7.32 3.93 -3.92
N ALA A 23 -6.84 3.17 -4.91
CA ALA A 23 -7.67 2.28 -5.70
C ALA A 23 -8.28 1.17 -4.84
N ALA A 24 -7.51 0.57 -3.93
CA ALA A 24 -8.00 -0.42 -2.98
C ALA A 24 -9.05 0.17 -2.02
N ILE A 25 -8.88 1.41 -1.57
CA ILE A 25 -9.87 2.12 -0.74
C ILE A 25 -11.17 2.30 -1.52
N ALA A 26 -11.08 2.80 -2.74
CA ALA A 26 -12.25 3.00 -3.60
C ALA A 26 -12.98 1.68 -3.93
N ALA A 27 -12.23 0.61 -4.22
CA ALA A 27 -12.79 -0.70 -4.55
C ALA A 27 -13.44 -1.39 -3.35
N THR A 28 -12.84 -1.24 -2.15
CA THR A 28 -13.32 -1.93 -0.95
C THR A 28 -14.31 -1.12 -0.12
N GLY A 29 -14.44 0.19 -0.38
CA GLY A 29 -15.23 1.13 0.41
C GLY A 29 -14.63 1.39 1.80
N ALA A 30 -13.36 1.06 2.01
CA ALA A 30 -12.71 1.15 3.30
C ALA A 30 -12.56 2.60 3.76
N SER A 31 -13.05 2.94 4.94
CA SER A 31 -13.08 4.32 5.42
C SER A 31 -12.54 4.49 6.85
N GLY A 32 -11.89 3.46 7.41
CA GLY A 32 -11.25 3.57 8.71
C GLY A 32 -10.47 2.34 9.15
N MET A 33 -9.95 2.38 10.38
CA MET A 33 -9.10 1.31 10.92
C MET A 33 -9.75 -0.07 10.99
N LYS A 34 -11.09 -0.14 10.99
CA LYS A 34 -11.86 -1.39 10.95
C LYS A 34 -11.60 -2.17 9.65
N ASP A 35 -11.35 -1.45 8.57
CA ASP A 35 -11.11 -1.99 7.24
C ASP A 35 -9.63 -2.22 6.95
N MET A 36 -8.75 -1.87 7.91
CA MET A 36 -7.29 -2.02 7.80
C MET A 36 -6.90 -3.43 7.36
N GLY A 37 -7.46 -4.47 7.97
CA GLY A 37 -7.15 -5.85 7.61
C GLY A 37 -7.54 -6.21 6.17
N LYS A 38 -8.69 -5.70 5.70
CA LYS A 38 -9.18 -5.89 4.33
C LYS A 38 -8.28 -5.15 3.35
N LEU A 39 -7.95 -3.89 3.65
CA LEU A 39 -7.10 -3.06 2.80
C LEU A 39 -5.67 -3.59 2.71
N MET A 40 -5.10 -4.01 3.84
CA MET A 40 -3.78 -4.61 3.90
C MET A 40 -3.70 -5.88 3.06
N LYS A 41 -4.72 -6.74 3.11
CA LYS A 41 -4.78 -7.95 2.27
C LYS A 41 -4.81 -7.61 0.79
N GLU A 42 -5.64 -6.65 0.40
CA GLU A 42 -5.80 -6.21 -0.99
C GLU A 42 -4.51 -5.58 -1.54
N VAL A 43 -3.95 -4.58 -0.82
CA VAL A 43 -2.75 -3.87 -1.25
C VAL A 43 -1.53 -4.79 -1.23
N THR A 44 -1.37 -5.63 -0.21
CA THR A 44 -0.24 -6.58 -0.16
C THR A 44 -0.32 -7.59 -1.30
N ALA A 45 -1.51 -8.04 -1.71
CA ALA A 45 -1.65 -8.92 -2.87
C ALA A 45 -1.21 -8.24 -4.18
N GLN A 46 -1.49 -6.94 -4.33
CA GLN A 46 -1.10 -6.16 -5.51
C GLN A 46 0.37 -5.70 -5.50
N THR A 47 1.01 -5.63 -4.32
CA THR A 47 2.40 -5.17 -4.18
C THR A 47 3.36 -6.29 -3.76
N ALA A 48 2.89 -7.54 -3.65
CA ALA A 48 3.68 -8.69 -3.23
C ALA A 48 4.90 -8.89 -4.14
N GLY A 49 6.10 -8.87 -3.54
CA GLY A 49 7.35 -9.02 -4.29
C GLY A 49 7.77 -7.79 -5.09
N GLN A 50 6.99 -6.70 -5.03
CA GLN A 50 7.28 -5.43 -5.70
C GLN A 50 7.39 -4.24 -4.73
N ALA A 51 6.94 -4.38 -3.49
CA ALA A 51 7.12 -3.39 -2.44
C ALA A 51 7.40 -4.03 -1.08
N ASP A 52 8.05 -3.26 -0.20
CA ASP A 52 8.25 -3.64 1.19
C ASP A 52 6.91 -3.59 1.97
N GLY A 53 6.54 -4.70 2.61
CA GLY A 53 5.29 -4.82 3.36
C GLY A 53 5.17 -3.87 4.56
N LYS A 54 6.30 -3.42 5.13
CA LYS A 54 6.34 -2.37 6.15
C LYS A 54 6.02 -1.01 5.53
N LEU A 55 6.61 -0.67 4.39
CA LEU A 55 6.31 0.57 3.67
C LEU A 55 4.82 0.65 3.31
N VAL A 56 4.28 -0.46 2.79
CA VAL A 56 2.83 -0.59 2.49
C VAL A 56 2.00 -0.37 3.75
N SER A 57 2.32 -1.06 4.85
CA SER A 57 1.61 -0.92 6.13
C SER A 57 1.60 0.53 6.64
N ASP A 58 2.74 1.22 6.56
CA ASP A 58 2.89 2.59 7.04
C ASP A 58 2.07 3.56 6.18
N LEU A 59 2.07 3.39 4.85
CA LEU A 59 1.28 4.21 3.93
C LEU A 59 -0.23 3.97 4.07
N VAL A 60 -0.66 2.71 4.21
CA VAL A 60 -2.06 2.36 4.44
C VAL A 60 -2.57 2.98 5.75
N LYS A 61 -1.79 2.90 6.83
CA LYS A 61 -2.10 3.55 8.11
C LYS A 61 -2.23 5.06 7.96
N GLN A 62 -1.31 5.72 7.26
CA GLN A 62 -1.40 7.16 7.03
C GLN A 62 -2.67 7.56 6.25
N LYS A 63 -3.10 6.73 5.28
CA LYS A 63 -4.31 7.00 4.50
C LYS A 63 -5.61 6.76 5.27
N LEU A 64 -5.65 5.72 6.10
CA LEU A 64 -6.85 5.38 6.90
C LEU A 64 -6.94 6.14 8.23
N SER A 65 -5.82 6.67 8.73
CA SER A 65 -5.74 7.51 9.93
C SER A 65 -5.04 8.83 9.61
N PRO A 66 -5.64 9.71 8.79
CA PRO A 66 -5.15 11.07 8.65
C PRO A 66 -5.15 11.74 10.04
N PRO A 67 -4.20 12.66 10.33
CA PRO A 67 -4.06 13.29 11.66
C PRO A 67 -5.21 14.23 12.09
N SER A 68 -6.45 13.99 11.63
CA SER A 68 -7.63 14.83 11.88
C SER A 68 -8.59 14.28 12.94
N ALA A 69 -8.12 13.42 13.86
CA ALA A 69 -8.92 12.96 15.00
C ALA A 69 -8.37 13.41 16.37
N LEU A 70 -7.67 14.55 16.40
CA LEU A 70 -7.46 15.33 17.61
C LEU A 70 -8.01 16.74 17.41
N SER A 71 -8.88 17.13 18.35
CA SER A 71 -9.48 18.45 18.57
C SER A 71 -10.79 18.76 17.83
N ASN A 72 -11.89 18.21 18.36
CA ASN A 72 -13.06 19.04 18.69
C ASN A 72 -12.91 19.55 20.13
#